data_AF-A0A1R0H0Z2-F1
#
_entry.id   AF-A0A1R0H0Z2-F1
#
_cell.length_a   1.000
_cell.length_b   1.000
_cell.length_c   1.000
_cell.angle_alpha   90.00
_cell.angle_beta   90.00
_cell.angle_gamma   90.00
#
_symmetry.space_group_name_H-M   'P 1'
#
loop_
_entity.id
_entity.type
_entity.pdbx_description
1 polymer ?
#
loop_
_entity_poly.entity_id
_entity_poly.type
_entity_poly.pdbx_seq_one_letter_code
_entity_poly.pdbx_strand_id
1 'polypeptide(L)'
;MKPYLQNTKNQDIQIKSIVFLMESAVKIMPAGVSKLDIVVDLTKLSFSDVLSPRVSKMFFDVLQSHYPERLGRGIIINPPSIFLLTWKIISPFIDPATKKKVLFASFAAKKKAHRLTKSLQVNKRSSTNSSSSSTDVDAVAESPAGPESVDDSAKKEMQDIGPYTDLAKYFDPTTLEVSLGGKFDFKYNYSTYYPLLVSKYNL
;
A
#
# COMPACT_ATOMS: atom_id res chain seq x y z
N MET A 1 8.81 -0.65 5.42
CA MET A 1 9.73 -1.17 4.37
C MET A 1 9.42 -0.49 3.04
N LYS A 2 10.45 -0.14 2.25
CA LYS A 2 10.34 0.50 0.92
C LYS A 2 11.15 -0.35 -0.08
N PRO A 3 10.59 -1.39 -0.72
CA PRO A 3 11.36 -2.35 -1.52
C PRO A 3 12.09 -1.75 -2.72
N TYR A 4 11.58 -0.64 -3.27
CA TYR A 4 12.24 0.14 -4.33
C TYR A 4 13.53 0.86 -3.85
N LEU A 5 13.90 0.74 -2.57
CA LEU A 5 15.20 1.15 -2.02
C LEU A 5 16.13 -0.03 -1.74
N GLN A 6 15.86 -1.22 -2.31
CA GLN A 6 16.70 -2.40 -2.16
C GLN A 6 18.11 -2.14 -2.73
N ASN A 7 19.13 -2.33 -1.89
CA ASN A 7 20.54 -2.09 -2.23
C ASN A 7 21.39 -3.38 -2.25
N THR A 8 20.84 -4.53 -1.84
CA THR A 8 21.53 -5.83 -1.91
C THR A 8 20.80 -6.81 -2.82
N LYS A 9 21.55 -7.59 -3.61
CA LYS A 9 21.03 -8.66 -4.47
C LYS A 9 20.97 -10.03 -3.78
N ASN A 10 21.69 -10.20 -2.65
CA ASN A 10 21.75 -11.48 -1.95
C ASN A 10 20.49 -11.69 -1.10
N GLN A 11 19.69 -12.69 -1.46
CA GLN A 11 18.39 -12.97 -0.84
C GLN A 11 18.50 -13.35 0.65
N ASP A 12 19.55 -14.09 1.04
CA ASP A 12 19.76 -14.48 2.44
C ASP A 12 20.11 -13.26 3.30
N ILE A 13 20.86 -12.30 2.76
CA ILE A 13 21.11 -11.02 3.43
C ILE A 13 19.80 -10.22 3.58
N GLN A 14 18.94 -10.19 2.54
CA GLN A 14 17.64 -9.51 2.64
C GLN A 14 16.77 -10.10 3.75
N ILE A 15 16.68 -11.43 3.85
CA ILE A 15 15.92 -12.10 4.91
C ILE A 15 16.54 -11.86 6.29
N LYS A 16 17.87 -11.93 6.42
CA LYS A 16 18.57 -11.57 7.68
C LYS A 16 18.31 -10.13 8.10
N SER A 17 18.29 -9.17 7.16
CA SER A 17 17.94 -7.78 7.44
C SER A 17 16.49 -7.62 7.91
N ILE A 18 15.55 -8.39 7.36
CA ILE A 18 14.15 -8.37 7.82
C ILE A 18 14.02 -8.97 9.23
N VAL A 19 14.66 -10.11 9.49
CA VAL A 19 14.70 -10.72 10.84
C VAL A 19 15.31 -9.75 11.86
N PHE A 20 16.44 -9.12 11.54
CA PHE A 20 17.06 -8.11 12.39
C PHE A 20 16.13 -6.92 12.70
N LEU A 21 15.41 -6.40 11.68
CA LEU A 21 14.43 -5.33 11.88
C LEU A 21 13.25 -5.78 12.75
N MET A 22 12.80 -7.04 12.62
CA MET A 22 11.73 -7.60 13.46
C MET A 22 12.16 -7.79 14.91
N GLU A 23 13.32 -8.40 15.16
CA GLU A 23 13.88 -8.54 16.52
C GLU A 23 14.12 -7.18 17.18
N SER A 24 14.68 -6.22 16.42
CA SER A 24 14.84 -4.83 16.87
C SER A 24 13.49 -4.21 17.25
N ALA A 25 12.45 -4.40 16.43
CA ALA A 25 11.11 -3.88 16.70
C ALA A 25 10.45 -4.55 17.91
N VAL A 26 10.68 -5.86 18.14
CA VAL A 26 10.22 -6.58 19.34
C VAL A 26 10.92 -6.05 20.59
N LYS A 27 12.24 -5.82 20.54
CA LYS A 27 13.04 -5.33 21.67
C LYS A 27 12.60 -3.96 22.17
N ILE A 28 12.11 -3.10 21.28
CA ILE A 28 11.67 -1.73 21.59
C ILE A 28 10.16 -1.60 21.84
N MET A 29 9.43 -2.72 21.94
CA MET A 29 7.98 -2.69 22.24
C MET A 29 7.72 -2.06 23.63
N PRO A 30 6.72 -1.17 23.76
CA PRO A 30 6.21 -0.76 25.06
C PRO A 30 5.65 -1.95 25.85
N ALA A 31 5.66 -1.85 27.19
CA ALA A 31 5.07 -2.86 28.06
C ALA A 31 3.59 -3.11 27.68
N GLY A 32 3.21 -4.40 27.56
CA GLY A 32 1.88 -4.82 27.12
C GLY A 32 1.66 -4.87 25.60
N VAL A 33 2.59 -4.39 24.78
CA VAL A 33 2.55 -4.55 23.32
C VAL A 33 3.25 -5.84 22.92
N SER A 34 2.59 -6.66 22.08
CA SER A 34 3.13 -7.95 21.61
C SER A 34 3.05 -8.15 20.08
N LYS A 35 2.40 -7.23 19.36
CA LYS A 35 2.16 -7.33 17.91
C LYS A 35 2.80 -6.18 17.13
N LEU A 36 3.30 -6.50 15.94
CA LEU A 36 3.94 -5.62 14.98
C LEU A 36 3.00 -5.32 13.81
N ASP A 37 2.92 -4.07 13.39
CA ASP A 37 2.34 -3.69 12.11
C ASP A 37 3.44 -3.42 11.09
N ILE A 38 3.41 -4.13 9.96
CA ILE A 38 4.42 -4.03 8.91
C ILE A 38 3.84 -3.24 7.73
N VAL A 39 4.32 -2.02 7.53
CA VAL A 39 3.95 -1.18 6.37
C VAL A 39 4.95 -1.41 5.23
N VAL A 40 4.45 -1.78 4.05
CA VAL A 40 5.23 -2.02 2.83
C VAL A 40 4.81 -1.02 1.76
N ASP A 41 5.72 -0.11 1.42
CA ASP A 41 5.46 0.94 0.43
C ASP A 41 5.95 0.53 -0.96
N LEU A 42 5.01 0.36 -1.89
CA LEU A 42 5.25 -0.01 -3.29
C LEU A 42 5.08 1.17 -4.26
N THR A 43 4.90 2.40 -3.77
CA THR A 43 4.55 3.59 -4.59
C THR A 43 5.50 3.87 -5.76
N LYS A 44 6.78 3.51 -5.62
CA LYS A 44 7.81 3.71 -6.66
C LYS A 44 8.33 2.41 -7.27
N LEU A 45 7.63 1.29 -7.08
CA LEU A 45 8.04 -0.01 -7.59
C LEU A 45 7.90 -0.06 -9.11
N SER A 46 8.99 -0.25 -9.85
CA SER A 46 8.98 -0.45 -11.30
C SER A 46 9.01 -1.94 -11.68
N PHE A 47 8.87 -2.25 -12.98
CA PHE A 47 8.95 -3.62 -13.49
C PHE A 47 10.34 -4.26 -13.28
N SER A 48 11.42 -3.49 -13.23
CA SER A 48 12.76 -3.99 -12.87
C SER A 48 12.94 -4.24 -11.37
N ASP A 49 12.08 -3.63 -10.53
CA ASP A 49 12.12 -3.76 -9.06
C ASP A 49 11.14 -4.82 -8.53
N VAL A 50 10.46 -5.55 -9.41
CA VAL A 50 9.45 -6.55 -9.04
C VAL A 50 10.00 -7.44 -7.94
N LEU A 51 9.34 -7.42 -6.77
CA LEU A 51 9.72 -8.24 -5.62
C LEU A 51 9.85 -9.68 -6.09
N SER A 52 11.05 -10.23 -6.02
CA SER A 52 11.29 -11.63 -6.33
C SER A 52 10.27 -12.47 -5.55
N PRO A 53 9.40 -13.25 -6.22
CA PRO A 53 8.37 -14.03 -5.52
C PRO A 53 8.98 -14.98 -4.49
N ARG A 54 10.24 -15.42 -4.72
CA ARG A 54 11.06 -16.17 -3.76
C ARG A 54 11.33 -15.42 -2.46
N VAL A 55 11.76 -14.15 -2.52
CA VAL A 55 12.00 -13.34 -1.31
C VAL A 55 10.69 -13.06 -0.57
N SER A 56 9.61 -12.78 -1.31
CA SER A 56 8.28 -12.60 -0.74
C SER A 56 7.80 -13.88 -0.02
N LYS A 57 7.98 -15.05 -0.65
CA LYS A 57 7.68 -16.35 -0.03
C LYS A 57 8.54 -16.57 1.22
N MET A 58 9.86 -16.42 1.15
CA MET A 58 10.76 -16.59 2.29
C MET A 58 10.40 -15.65 3.46
N PHE A 59 9.98 -14.42 3.18
CA PHE A 59 9.46 -13.50 4.20
C PHE A 59 8.19 -14.03 4.87
N PHE A 60 7.21 -14.48 4.09
CA PHE A 60 6.00 -15.10 4.66
C PHE A 60 6.27 -16.43 5.37
N ASP A 61 7.20 -17.26 4.89
CA ASP A 61 7.63 -18.48 5.56
C ASP A 61 8.22 -18.15 6.96
N VAL A 62 9.08 -17.12 7.05
CA VAL A 62 9.65 -16.64 8.33
C VAL A 62 8.57 -16.09 9.26
N LEU A 63 7.66 -15.22 8.76
CA LEU A 63 6.57 -14.67 9.55
C LEU A 63 5.70 -15.76 10.18
N GLN A 64 5.33 -16.76 9.39
CA GLN A 64 4.39 -17.80 9.81
C GLN A 64 5.04 -18.86 10.71
N SER A 65 6.30 -19.20 10.46
CA SER A 65 7.01 -20.28 11.18
C SER A 65 7.68 -19.81 12.47
N HIS A 66 8.20 -18.58 12.52
CA HIS A 66 8.99 -18.07 13.64
C HIS A 66 8.33 -16.91 14.39
N TYR A 67 7.38 -16.22 13.76
CA TYR A 67 6.66 -15.10 14.38
C TYR A 67 5.12 -15.28 14.41
N PRO A 68 4.59 -16.49 14.71
CA PRO A 68 3.15 -16.68 14.82
C PRO A 68 2.57 -15.75 15.89
N GLU A 69 1.37 -15.24 15.61
CA GLU A 69 0.66 -14.22 16.40
C GLU A 69 1.35 -12.87 16.67
N ARG A 70 2.61 -12.69 16.27
CA ARG A 70 3.31 -11.39 16.37
C ARG A 70 2.98 -10.43 15.22
N LEU A 71 2.50 -10.90 14.07
CA LEU A 71 1.93 -9.99 13.06
C LEU A 71 0.56 -9.49 13.52
N GLY A 72 0.45 -8.18 13.69
CA GLY A 72 -0.82 -7.45 13.85
C GLY A 72 -1.47 -7.22 12.48
N ARG A 73 -0.85 -6.38 11.65
CA ARG A 73 -1.31 -6.01 10.30
C ARG A 73 -0.16 -5.97 9.31
N GLY A 74 -0.38 -6.43 8.08
CA GLY A 74 0.52 -6.22 6.94
C GLY A 74 -0.10 -5.22 5.97
N ILE A 75 0.44 -4.02 5.82
CA ILE A 75 -0.25 -2.93 5.10
C ILE A 75 0.54 -2.55 3.85
N ILE A 76 -0.07 -2.79 2.68
CA ILE A 76 0.54 -2.61 1.37
C ILE A 76 0.06 -1.29 0.76
N ILE A 77 1.00 -0.38 0.51
CA ILE A 77 0.74 0.99 0.06
C ILE A 77 0.96 1.12 -1.44
N ASN A 78 -0.04 1.66 -2.14
CA ASN A 78 -0.02 1.93 -3.59
C ASN A 78 0.57 0.75 -4.41
N PRO A 79 0.03 -0.49 -4.30
CA PRO A 79 0.48 -1.59 -5.14
C PRO A 79 0.25 -1.25 -6.64
N PRO A 80 1.26 -1.36 -7.51
CA PRO A 80 1.10 -1.21 -8.96
C PRO A 80 0.42 -2.45 -9.55
N SER A 81 -0.18 -2.35 -10.74
CA SER A 81 -0.92 -3.46 -11.40
C SER A 81 -0.14 -4.79 -11.46
N ILE A 82 1.19 -4.74 -11.64
CA ILE A 82 2.05 -5.95 -11.64
C ILE A 82 2.12 -6.68 -10.28
N PHE A 83 1.79 -6.02 -9.16
CA PHE A 83 1.70 -6.66 -7.85
C PHE A 83 0.65 -7.78 -7.83
N LEU A 84 -0.42 -7.68 -8.64
CA LEU A 84 -1.46 -8.70 -8.75
C LEU A 84 -0.89 -10.08 -9.12
N LEU A 85 0.05 -10.13 -10.05
CA LEU A 85 0.72 -11.37 -10.46
C LEU A 85 1.53 -11.95 -9.29
N THR A 86 2.30 -11.10 -8.60
CA THR A 86 3.09 -11.53 -7.43
C THR A 86 2.17 -12.03 -6.31
N TRP A 87 1.05 -11.35 -6.04
CA TRP A 87 0.07 -11.73 -5.03
C TRP A 87 -0.67 -13.03 -5.38
N LYS A 88 -1.06 -13.22 -6.65
CA LYS A 88 -1.63 -14.47 -7.15
C LYS A 88 -0.66 -15.66 -6.97
N ILE A 89 0.65 -15.43 -7.18
CA ILE A 89 1.69 -16.46 -6.98
C ILE A 89 1.93 -16.76 -5.49
N ILE A 90 2.06 -15.75 -4.62
CA ILE A 90 2.47 -15.99 -3.22
C ILE A 90 1.30 -16.30 -2.28
N SER A 91 0.11 -15.77 -2.54
CA SER A 91 -1.01 -15.84 -1.59
C SER A 91 -1.66 -17.21 -1.34
N PRO A 92 -1.39 -18.28 -2.12
CA PRO A 92 -1.69 -19.66 -1.72
C PRO A 92 -0.74 -20.21 -0.64
N PHE A 93 0.46 -19.65 -0.50
CA PHE A 93 1.46 -20.03 0.53
C PHE A 93 1.33 -19.20 1.82
N ILE A 94 0.28 -18.38 1.93
CA ILE A 94 -0.03 -17.56 3.10
C ILE A 94 -1.27 -18.14 3.78
N ASP A 95 -1.08 -18.56 5.03
CA ASP A 95 -2.11 -19.01 5.95
C ASP A 95 -3.32 -18.04 5.97
N PRO A 96 -4.57 -18.55 5.99
CA PRO A 96 -5.76 -17.72 5.95
C PRO A 96 -5.87 -16.66 7.07
N ALA A 97 -5.34 -16.91 8.28
CA ALA A 97 -5.34 -15.92 9.36
C ALA A 97 -4.30 -14.83 9.09
N THR A 98 -3.13 -15.16 8.52
CA THR A 98 -2.14 -14.18 8.05
C THR A 98 -2.68 -13.36 6.88
N LYS A 99 -3.35 -14.00 5.90
CA LYS A 99 -3.94 -13.33 4.74
C LYS A 99 -5.02 -12.31 5.13
N LYS A 100 -5.85 -12.63 6.14
CA LYS A 100 -6.85 -11.71 6.72
C LYS A 100 -6.25 -10.47 7.41
N LYS A 101 -4.98 -10.52 7.82
CA LYS A 101 -4.24 -9.38 8.41
C LYS A 101 -3.64 -8.46 7.34
N VAL A 102 -3.72 -8.81 6.05
CA VAL A 102 -3.20 -7.98 4.96
C VAL A 102 -4.23 -6.94 4.53
N LEU A 103 -3.83 -5.68 4.54
CA LEU A 103 -4.65 -4.52 4.19
C LEU A 103 -4.00 -3.74 3.05
N PHE A 104 -4.82 -3.13 2.19
CA PHE A 104 -4.35 -2.27 1.11
C PHE A 104 -4.66 -0.80 1.42
N ALA A 105 -3.76 0.11 1.07
CA ALA A 105 -3.98 1.55 1.26
C ALA A 105 -3.44 2.34 0.06
N SER A 106 -4.04 3.50 -0.22
CA SER A 106 -3.56 4.37 -1.29
C SER A 106 -3.75 5.86 -0.99
N PHE A 107 -2.74 6.65 -1.32
CA PHE A 107 -2.80 8.11 -1.23
C PHE A 107 -3.57 8.73 -2.40
N ALA A 108 -3.73 8.00 -3.50
CA ALA A 108 -4.57 8.43 -4.62
C ALA A 108 -6.07 8.49 -4.24
N ALA A 109 -6.52 7.71 -3.25
CA ALA A 109 -7.88 7.76 -2.75
C ALA A 109 -8.26 9.17 -2.23
N LYS A 110 -7.35 9.85 -1.51
CA LYS A 110 -7.53 11.25 -1.08
C LYS A 110 -7.69 12.20 -2.28
N LYS A 111 -6.97 11.94 -3.39
CA LYS A 111 -7.05 12.74 -4.63
C LYS A 111 -8.36 12.49 -5.41
N LYS A 112 -8.86 11.25 -5.46
CA LYS A 112 -10.15 10.89 -6.11
C LYS A 112 -11.35 11.41 -5.32
N ALA A 113 -11.35 11.23 -3.99
CA ALA A 113 -12.40 11.75 -3.11
C ALA A 113 -12.48 13.29 -3.17
N HIS A 114 -11.35 13.99 -3.06
CA HIS A 114 -11.32 15.46 -3.15
C HIS A 114 -11.79 15.98 -4.52
N ARG A 115 -11.47 15.29 -5.63
CA ARG A 115 -12.00 15.63 -6.96
C ARG A 115 -13.52 15.44 -7.02
N LEU A 116 -14.05 14.33 -6.50
CA LEU A 116 -15.48 14.03 -6.51
C LEU A 116 -16.30 15.01 -5.66
N THR A 117 -15.84 15.34 -4.44
CA THR A 117 -16.48 16.36 -3.60
C THR A 117 -16.46 17.73 -4.27
N LYS A 118 -15.36 18.09 -4.94
CA LYS A 118 -15.24 19.37 -5.66
C LYS A 118 -16.17 19.45 -6.88
N SER A 119 -16.32 18.37 -7.66
CA SER A 119 -17.28 18.34 -8.79
C SER A 119 -18.74 18.39 -8.34
N LEU A 120 -19.08 17.73 -7.23
CA LEU A 120 -20.45 17.75 -6.67
C LEU A 120 -20.83 19.14 -6.12
N GLN A 121 -19.88 19.90 -5.58
CA GLN A 121 -20.13 21.28 -5.13
C GLN A 121 -20.28 22.28 -6.28
N VAL A 122 -19.56 22.09 -7.39
CA VAL A 122 -19.67 22.94 -8.59
C VAL A 122 -21.03 22.75 -9.26
N ASN A 123 -21.52 21.51 -9.38
CA ASN A 123 -22.77 21.21 -10.08
C ASN A 123 -24.05 21.61 -9.30
N LYS A 124 -23.91 22.14 -8.07
CA LYS A 124 -25.04 22.60 -7.23
C LYS A 124 -25.24 24.12 -7.26
N ARG A 125 -24.51 24.85 -8.12
CA ARG A 125 -24.58 26.32 -8.26
C ARG A 125 -25.12 26.81 -9.60
N SER A 126 -25.51 25.90 -10.50
CA SER A 126 -25.92 26.18 -11.89
C SER A 126 -27.42 25.95 -12.15
N SER A 127 -28.26 26.02 -11.11
CA SER A 127 -29.69 25.61 -11.18
C SER A 127 -30.67 26.72 -10.77
N THR A 128 -30.66 27.86 -11.47
CA THR A 128 -31.78 28.83 -11.48
C THR A 128 -31.93 29.49 -12.85
N ASN A 129 -33.16 29.44 -13.39
CA ASN A 129 -33.72 30.19 -14.54
C ASN A 129 -33.21 29.73 -15.94
N SER A 130 -34.00 29.03 -16.79
CA SER A 130 -35.23 29.39 -17.54
C SER A 130 -34.96 30.29 -18.78
N SER A 131 -35.54 30.15 -19.98
CA SER A 131 -36.45 29.14 -20.60
C SER A 131 -36.87 29.57 -22.03
N SER A 132 -36.71 28.73 -23.08
CA SER A 132 -37.44 28.77 -24.38
C SER A 132 -36.86 27.73 -25.40
N SER A 133 -37.61 26.67 -25.76
CA SER A 133 -38.29 26.44 -27.07
C SER A 133 -37.37 26.43 -28.33
N SER A 134 -36.93 25.26 -28.83
CA SER A 134 -37.56 24.48 -29.95
C SER A 134 -37.22 25.02 -31.35
N THR A 135 -36.81 24.28 -32.39
CA THR A 135 -36.52 22.84 -32.59
C THR A 135 -35.15 22.70 -33.34
N ASP A 136 -34.65 21.60 -33.93
CA ASP A 136 -35.18 20.25 -34.23
C ASP A 136 -34.05 19.17 -34.28
N VAL A 137 -34.34 17.99 -34.86
CA VAL A 137 -33.49 16.79 -35.01
C VAL A 137 -32.36 16.87 -36.06
N ASP A 138 -31.25 16.18 -35.78
CA ASP A 138 -30.80 15.07 -36.64
C ASP A 138 -29.91 14.09 -35.85
N ALA A 139 -30.14 12.78 -36.00
CA ALA A 139 -29.47 11.73 -35.22
C ALA A 139 -29.10 10.53 -36.09
N VAL A 140 -27.81 10.15 -36.14
CA VAL A 140 -27.36 8.93 -36.82
C VAL A 140 -26.24 8.21 -36.04
N ALA A 141 -26.47 6.92 -35.80
CA ALA A 141 -25.52 5.84 -35.49
C ALA A 141 -24.74 5.86 -34.16
N GLU A 142 -25.31 5.16 -33.18
CA GLU A 142 -24.59 4.50 -32.08
C GLU A 142 -24.08 3.12 -32.53
N SER A 143 -22.79 2.81 -32.32
CA SER A 143 -22.21 1.46 -32.51
C SER A 143 -20.79 1.36 -31.90
N PRO A 144 -20.31 0.16 -31.55
CA PRO A 144 -20.50 -0.38 -30.21
C PRO A 144 -19.20 -0.36 -29.37
N ALA A 145 -19.32 -0.77 -28.10
CA ALA A 145 -18.21 -0.79 -27.15
C ALA A 145 -16.97 -1.54 -27.70
N GLY A 146 -15.85 -0.82 -27.80
CA GLY A 146 -14.54 -1.42 -28.06
C GLY A 146 -14.08 -2.29 -26.88
N PRO A 147 -13.08 -3.17 -27.09
CA PRO A 147 -12.60 -4.07 -26.04
C PRO A 147 -12.08 -3.26 -24.84
N GLU A 148 -12.48 -3.65 -23.62
CA GLU A 148 -11.95 -3.07 -22.38
C GLU A 148 -10.42 -3.10 -22.42
N SER A 149 -9.77 -1.96 -22.17
CA SER A 149 -8.31 -1.90 -22.22
C SER A 149 -7.70 -2.77 -21.12
N VAL A 150 -6.56 -3.42 -21.40
CA VAL A 150 -5.87 -4.31 -20.44
C VAL A 150 -5.59 -3.61 -19.10
N ASP A 151 -5.38 -2.29 -19.14
CA ASP A 151 -5.17 -1.45 -17.95
C ASP A 151 -6.46 -1.30 -17.11
N ASP A 152 -7.64 -1.27 -17.73
CA ASP A 152 -8.92 -1.16 -17.02
C ASP A 152 -9.33 -2.48 -16.34
N SER A 153 -9.10 -3.62 -17.00
CA SER A 153 -9.26 -4.93 -16.36
C SER A 153 -8.32 -5.08 -15.15
N ALA A 154 -7.06 -4.65 -15.27
CA ALA A 154 -6.11 -4.70 -14.16
C ALA A 154 -6.49 -3.76 -12.99
N LYS A 155 -7.03 -2.57 -13.27
CA LYS A 155 -7.58 -1.66 -12.24
C LYS A 155 -8.78 -2.25 -11.51
N LYS A 156 -9.60 -3.05 -12.19
CA LYS A 156 -10.76 -3.75 -11.61
C LYS A 156 -10.29 -4.85 -10.66
N GLU A 157 -9.41 -5.74 -11.12
CA GLU A 157 -8.78 -6.76 -10.25
C GLU A 157 -8.07 -6.13 -9.04
N MET A 158 -7.42 -4.97 -9.21
CA MET A 158 -6.77 -4.23 -8.12
C MET A 158 -7.76 -3.69 -7.07
N GLN A 159 -9.03 -3.45 -7.42
CA GLN A 159 -10.05 -3.10 -6.42
C GLN A 159 -10.57 -4.35 -5.68
N ASP A 160 -10.50 -5.52 -6.30
CA ASP A 160 -11.01 -6.77 -5.76
C ASP A 160 -10.01 -7.53 -4.86
N ILE A 161 -8.71 -7.18 -4.84
CA ILE A 161 -7.72 -7.85 -3.97
C ILE A 161 -7.96 -7.67 -2.47
N GLY A 162 -8.73 -6.65 -2.09
CA GLY A 162 -9.09 -6.38 -0.70
C GLY A 162 -9.51 -4.93 -0.47
N PRO A 163 -10.15 -4.64 0.68
CA PRO A 163 -10.64 -3.30 0.98
C PRO A 163 -9.48 -2.31 1.13
N TYR A 164 -9.54 -1.21 0.37
CA TYR A 164 -8.65 -0.08 0.58
C TYR A 164 -9.02 0.69 1.85
N THR A 165 -8.02 0.99 2.67
CA THR A 165 -8.17 1.67 3.95
C THR A 165 -7.35 2.96 4.04
N ASP A 166 -7.66 3.83 5.02
CA ASP A 166 -6.86 5.01 5.34
C ASP A 166 -5.94 4.66 6.51
N LEU A 167 -4.64 4.94 6.37
CA LEU A 167 -3.64 4.73 7.41
C LEU A 167 -3.95 5.52 8.69
N ALA A 168 -4.61 6.67 8.57
CA ALA A 168 -5.02 7.48 9.72
C ALA A 168 -6.03 6.79 10.66
N LYS A 169 -6.60 5.64 10.27
CA LYS A 169 -7.42 4.80 11.15
C LYS A 169 -6.61 3.92 12.11
N TYR A 170 -5.32 3.70 11.82
CA TYR A 170 -4.46 2.77 12.58
C TYR A 170 -3.22 3.45 13.18
N PHE A 171 -2.77 4.57 12.60
CA PHE A 171 -1.59 5.30 13.04
C PHE A 171 -1.94 6.76 13.33
N ASP A 172 -1.39 7.29 14.42
CA ASP A 172 -1.41 8.73 14.68
C ASP A 172 -0.66 9.45 13.54
N PRO A 173 -1.29 10.41 12.83
CA PRO A 173 -0.64 11.19 11.78
C PRO A 173 0.68 11.85 12.21
N THR A 174 0.89 12.15 13.49
CA THR A 174 2.15 12.73 14.01
C THR A 174 3.32 11.74 14.02
N THR A 175 3.04 10.45 14.06
CA THR A 175 4.05 9.37 14.03
C THR A 175 4.28 8.78 12.63
N LEU A 176 3.32 8.98 11.73
CA LEU A 176 3.37 8.49 10.36
C LEU A 176 4.16 9.44 9.45
N GLU A 177 5.02 8.88 8.59
CA GLU A 177 5.86 9.64 7.66
C GLU A 177 5.02 10.52 6.70
N VAL A 178 5.49 11.73 6.36
CA VAL A 178 4.86 12.61 5.37
C VAL A 178 4.66 11.91 4.01
N SER A 179 5.62 11.09 3.57
CA SER A 179 5.48 10.31 2.33
C SER A 179 4.36 9.27 2.40
N LEU A 180 3.92 8.90 3.61
CA LEU A 180 2.81 8.00 3.88
C LEU A 180 1.51 8.74 4.25
N GLY A 181 1.45 10.05 4.03
CA GLY A 181 0.28 10.89 4.30
C GLY A 181 0.09 11.27 5.77
N GLY A 182 1.14 11.13 6.60
CA GLY A 182 1.22 11.68 7.95
C GLY A 182 1.90 13.06 8.00
N LYS A 183 2.51 13.37 9.15
CA LYS A 183 3.13 14.67 9.48
C LYS A 183 4.60 14.55 9.89
N PHE A 184 5.15 13.33 10.06
CA PHE A 184 6.53 13.12 10.49
C PHE A 184 7.49 13.28 9.28
N ASP A 185 8.27 14.35 9.22
CA ASP A 185 9.29 14.55 8.18
C ASP A 185 10.53 13.70 8.48
N PHE A 186 10.41 12.40 8.23
CA PHE A 186 11.52 11.46 8.38
C PHE A 186 12.37 11.39 7.11
N LYS A 187 13.66 11.69 7.25
CA LYS A 187 14.66 11.52 6.19
C LYS A 187 15.72 10.55 6.69
N TYR A 188 15.84 9.41 6.01
CA TYR A 188 16.80 8.37 6.40
C TYR A 188 18.23 8.80 6.08
N ASN A 189 19.08 8.83 7.12
CA ASN A 189 20.53 8.97 7.00
C ASN A 189 21.17 7.86 7.82
N TYR A 190 21.88 6.92 7.17
CA TYR A 190 22.47 5.76 7.85
C TYR A 190 23.42 6.16 8.99
N SER A 191 24.33 7.09 8.72
CA SER A 191 25.39 7.54 9.64
C SER A 191 24.85 8.25 10.88
N THR A 192 23.60 8.71 10.85
CA THR A 192 22.91 9.30 12.01
C THR A 192 21.95 8.30 12.65
N TYR A 193 21.08 7.68 11.84
CA TYR A 193 19.99 6.84 12.34
C TYR A 193 20.50 5.53 12.96
N TYR A 194 21.42 4.82 12.32
CA TYR A 194 21.83 3.49 12.79
C TYR A 194 22.61 3.56 14.11
N PRO A 195 23.62 4.45 14.29
CA PRO A 195 24.30 4.61 15.58
C PRO A 195 23.37 5.08 16.70
N LEU A 196 22.39 5.95 16.42
CA LEU A 196 21.39 6.38 17.40
C LEU A 196 20.44 5.23 17.79
N LEU A 197 20.03 4.39 16.84
CA LEU A 197 19.17 3.24 17.11
C LEU A 197 19.89 2.21 18.00
N VAL A 198 21.14 1.88 17.64
CA VAL A 198 22.00 0.95 18.40
C VAL A 198 22.27 1.46 19.80
N SER A 199 22.73 2.70 19.96
CA SER A 199 23.05 3.28 21.28
C SER A 199 21.81 3.46 22.18
N LYS A 200 20.66 3.86 21.62
CA LYS A 200 19.43 4.09 22.40
C LYS A 200 18.78 2.81 22.92
N TYR A 201 18.84 1.73 22.15
CA TYR A 201 18.13 0.47 22.45
C TYR A 201 19.06 -0.72 22.70
N ASN A 202 20.37 -0.46 22.79
CA ASN A 202 21.45 -1.42 23.01
C ASN A 202 21.36 -2.64 22.07
N LEU A 203 21.15 -2.39 20.77
CA LEU A 203 20.98 -3.42 19.73
C LEU A 203 22.30 -4.09 19.34
#